data_AF-A0A318SB54-F1
#
_entry.id   AF-A0A318SB54-F1
#
_cell.length_a   1.000
_cell.length_b   1.000
_cell.length_c   1.000
_cell.angle_alpha   90.00
_cell.angle_beta   90.00
_cell.angle_gamma   90.00
#
_symmetry.space_group_name_H-M   'P 1'
#
loop_
_entity.id
_entity.type
_entity.pdbx_description
1 polymer ?
#
loop_
_entity_poly.entity_id
_entity_poly.type
_entity_poly.pdbx_seq_one_letter_code
_entity_poly.pdbx_strand_id
1 'polypeptide(L)'
;MTNQDKNDDKRGFASMDPEKQREIASQGGRASHERGNAHEFTSEEAREAGRKGGEAVSQDRQHMAEIGRKGGENSHNHGNDGNRGNDDKGNNRND
;
A
#
# COMPACT_ATOMS: atom_id res chain seq x y z
N MET A 1 22.87 -14.53 -42.83
CA MET A 1 22.50 -13.67 -41.69
C MET A 1 22.06 -14.59 -40.55
N THR A 2 22.74 -14.55 -39.41
CA THR A 2 22.41 -15.35 -38.22
C THR A 2 21.16 -14.78 -37.55
N ASN A 3 20.04 -15.51 -37.63
CA ASN A 3 18.85 -15.23 -36.83
C ASN A 3 19.16 -15.59 -35.37
N GLN A 4 19.58 -14.60 -34.59
CA GLN A 4 19.72 -14.75 -33.15
C GLN A 4 18.33 -14.90 -32.51
N ASP A 5 18.17 -16.04 -31.83
CA ASP A 5 17.31 -16.32 -30.69
C ASP A 5 16.36 -15.20 -30.24
N LYS A 6 15.08 -15.34 -30.60
CA LYS A 6 13.97 -14.92 -29.74
C LYS A 6 13.41 -16.13 -29.01
N ASN A 7 14.29 -16.93 -28.44
CA ASN A 7 13.92 -17.69 -27.27
C ASN A 7 13.94 -16.67 -26.13
N ASP A 8 12.81 -15.98 -25.93
CA ASP A 8 12.46 -15.44 -24.62
C ASP A 8 12.29 -16.67 -23.72
N ASP A 9 13.45 -17.23 -23.36
CA ASP A 9 13.60 -18.39 -22.53
C ASP A 9 13.03 -17.99 -21.19
N LYS A 10 11.75 -18.30 -21.01
CA LYS A 10 11.07 -18.34 -19.72
C LYS A 10 11.87 -19.31 -18.84
N ARG A 11 12.95 -18.80 -18.27
CA ARG A 11 13.82 -19.43 -17.30
C ARG A 11 13.80 -18.59 -16.03
N GLY A 12 13.70 -19.26 -14.89
CA GLY A 12 13.70 -18.62 -13.57
C GLY A 12 12.30 -18.29 -13.04
N PHE A 13 12.25 -17.36 -12.08
CA PHE A 13 11.05 -17.07 -11.27
C PHE A 13 9.81 -16.68 -12.07
N ALA A 14 9.98 -15.96 -13.19
CA ALA A 14 8.88 -15.50 -14.04
C ALA A 14 8.21 -16.62 -14.86
N SER A 15 8.81 -17.82 -14.85
CA SER A 15 8.39 -18.99 -15.64
C SER A 15 7.72 -20.05 -14.77
N MET A 16 7.72 -19.82 -13.46
CA MET A 16 7.18 -20.72 -12.45
C MET A 16 5.66 -20.55 -12.36
N ASP A 17 5.00 -21.54 -11.78
CA ASP A 17 3.59 -21.42 -11.45
C ASP A 17 3.34 -20.20 -10.51
N PRO A 18 2.31 -19.38 -10.76
CA PRO A 18 2.04 -18.17 -9.97
C PRO A 18 1.84 -18.43 -8.47
N GLU A 19 1.26 -19.56 -8.09
CA GLU A 19 1.06 -19.91 -6.67
C GLU A 19 2.39 -20.21 -6.01
N LYS A 20 3.23 -20.98 -6.70
CA LYS A 20 4.58 -21.31 -6.25
C LYS A 20 5.49 -20.08 -6.19
N GLN A 21 5.37 -19.16 -7.15
CA GLN A 21 6.08 -17.88 -7.13
C GLN A 21 5.68 -17.04 -5.91
N ARG A 22 4.38 -16.97 -5.62
CA ARG A 22 3.85 -16.26 -4.44
C ARG A 22 4.33 -16.89 -3.13
N GLU A 23 4.34 -18.21 -3.06
CA GLU A 23 4.84 -18.94 -1.89
C GLU A 23 6.32 -18.64 -1.64
N ILE A 24 7.16 -18.74 -2.67
CA ILE A 24 8.60 -18.46 -2.54
C ILE A 24 8.85 -16.99 -2.21
N ALA A 25 8.10 -16.06 -2.82
CA ALA A 25 8.18 -14.64 -2.47
C ALA A 25 7.78 -14.39 -1.01
N SER A 26 6.72 -15.06 -0.53
CA SER A 26 6.27 -14.96 0.86
C SER A 26 7.30 -15.52 1.84
N GLN A 27 7.89 -16.68 1.52
CA GLN A 27 8.96 -17.30 2.30
C GLN A 27 10.23 -16.45 2.30
N GLY A 28 10.60 -15.83 1.17
CA GLY A 28 11.74 -14.93 1.08
C GLY A 28 11.57 -13.67 1.94
N GLY A 29 10.36 -13.09 1.99
CA GLY A 29 10.03 -11.98 2.88
C GLY A 29 10.12 -12.37 4.35
N ARG A 30 9.55 -13.51 4.73
CA ARG A 30 9.61 -14.03 6.11
C ARG A 30 11.04 -14.37 6.54
N ALA A 31 11.79 -15.08 5.71
CA ALA A 31 13.18 -15.45 5.99
C ALA A 31 14.10 -14.23 6.10
N SER A 32 13.82 -13.16 5.36
CA SER A 32 14.57 -11.89 5.47
C SER A 32 14.31 -11.20 6.82
N HIS A 33 13.08 -11.29 7.33
CA HIS A 33 12.74 -10.82 8.68
C HIS A 33 13.33 -11.72 9.78
N GLU A 34 13.23 -13.05 9.64
CA GLU A 34 13.69 -14.03 10.63
C GLU A 34 15.21 -14.09 10.77
N ARG A 35 15.98 -13.87 9.69
CA ARG A 35 17.45 -13.98 9.69
C ARG A 35 18.18 -12.81 10.35
N GLY A 36 17.48 -11.81 10.89
CA GLY A 36 18.07 -10.80 11.79
C GLY A 36 19.19 -9.92 11.22
N ASN A 37 19.42 -9.95 9.90
CA ASN A 37 20.30 -9.02 9.18
C ASN A 37 19.53 -7.79 8.66
N ALA A 38 18.21 -7.77 8.84
CA ALA A 38 17.44 -6.54 8.79
C ALA A 38 17.66 -5.82 10.12
N HIS A 39 18.07 -4.54 10.08
CA HIS A 39 17.89 -3.66 11.24
C HIS A 39 16.46 -3.89 11.73
N GLU A 40 16.29 -4.20 13.02
CA GLU A 40 14.97 -4.36 13.60
C GLU A 40 14.28 -3.01 13.37
N PHE A 41 13.36 -2.95 12.39
CA PHE A 41 12.64 -1.71 12.08
C PHE A 41 11.80 -1.39 13.30
N THR A 42 12.41 -0.68 14.24
CA THR A 42 11.73 -0.18 15.41
C THR A 42 10.63 0.74 14.90
N SER A 43 9.53 0.80 15.64
CA SER A 43 8.45 1.75 15.32
C SER A 43 8.96 3.19 15.20
N GLU A 44 10.08 3.49 15.87
CA GLU A 44 10.76 4.78 15.80
C GLU A 44 11.50 4.99 14.47
N GLU A 45 12.29 4.01 14.02
CA GLU A 45 13.01 4.08 12.75
C GLU A 45 12.06 4.08 11.54
N ALA A 46 11.02 3.25 11.57
CA ALA A 46 9.98 3.25 10.53
C ALA A 46 9.29 4.63 10.45
N ARG A 47 9.06 5.26 11.61
CA ARG A 47 8.47 6.59 11.68
C ARG A 47 9.43 7.67 11.17
N GLU A 48 10.72 7.57 11.47
CA GLU A 48 11.73 8.50 10.97
C GLU A 48 11.93 8.37 9.45
N ALA A 49 12.00 7.14 8.93
CA ALA A 49 12.07 6.87 7.49
C ALA A 49 10.81 7.39 6.77
N GLY A 50 9.62 7.14 7.34
CA GLY A 50 8.36 7.67 6.83
C GLY A 50 8.31 9.20 6.85
N ARG A 51 8.80 9.84 7.92
CA ARG A 51 8.89 11.30 8.03
C ARG A 51 9.82 11.87 6.96
N LYS A 52 11.04 11.33 6.84
CA LYS A 52 12.05 11.78 5.87
C LYS A 52 11.58 11.59 4.42
N GLY A 53 10.92 10.46 4.14
CA GLY A 53 10.29 10.21 2.85
C GLY A 53 9.16 11.20 2.57
N GLY A 54 8.29 11.43 3.54
CA GLY A 54 7.21 12.43 3.43
C GLY A 54 7.72 13.84 3.20
N GLU A 55 8.76 14.27 3.91
CA GLU A 55 9.43 15.57 3.72
C GLU A 55 10.01 15.72 2.31
N ALA A 56 10.64 14.66 1.77
CA ALA A 56 11.21 14.69 0.43
C ALA A 56 10.14 14.85 -0.67
N VAL A 57 8.98 14.20 -0.53
CA VAL A 57 7.93 14.22 -1.57
C VAL A 57 6.93 15.38 -1.35
N SER A 58 6.79 15.91 -0.13
CA SER A 58 5.79 16.95 0.21
C SER A 58 6.11 18.37 -0.27
N GLN A 59 7.24 18.55 -0.97
CA GLN A 59 7.62 19.86 -1.52
C GLN A 59 6.57 20.42 -2.50
N ASP A 60 5.85 19.56 -3.21
CA ASP A 60 4.72 19.95 -4.05
C ASP A 60 3.37 19.67 -3.36
N ARG A 61 2.82 20.72 -2.76
CA ARG A 61 1.52 20.68 -2.08
C ARG A 61 0.36 20.40 -3.04
N GLN A 62 0.42 20.87 -4.29
CA GLN A 62 -0.67 20.67 -5.25
C GLN A 62 -0.72 19.21 -5.69
N HIS A 63 0.44 18.62 -5.99
CA HIS A 63 0.58 17.21 -6.30
C HIS A 63 0.14 16.30 -5.14
N MET A 64 0.50 16.65 -3.91
CA MET A 64 0.08 15.90 -2.71
C MET A 64 -1.44 15.93 -2.49
N ALA A 65 -2.06 17.08 -2.72
CA ALA A 65 -3.51 17.21 -2.61
C ALA A 65 -4.24 16.35 -3.65
N GLU A 66 -3.69 16.22 -4.86
CA GLU A 66 -4.23 15.35 -5.91
C GLU A 66 -4.11 13.86 -5.56
N ILE A 67 -2.92 13.42 -5.09
CA ILE A 67 -2.70 12.04 -4.62
C ILE A 67 -3.64 11.71 -3.46
N GLY A 68 -3.74 12.59 -2.46
CA GLY A 68 -4.62 12.41 -1.31
C GLY A 68 -6.09 12.33 -1.70
N ARG A 69 -6.54 13.17 -2.65
CA ARG A 69 -7.90 13.12 -3.20
C ARG A 69 -8.18 11.79 -3.87
N LYS A 70 -7.30 11.35 -4.77
CA LYS A 70 -7.44 10.06 -5.49
C LYS A 70 -7.42 8.85 -4.55
N GLY A 71 -6.57 8.89 -3.52
CA GLY A 71 -6.55 7.87 -2.47
C GLY A 71 -7.84 7.84 -1.65
N GLY A 72 -8.36 9.02 -1.30
CA GLY A 72 -9.66 9.18 -0.65
C GLY A 72 -10.79 8.60 -1.50
N GLU A 73 -10.90 8.99 -2.76
CA GLU A 73 -11.94 8.50 -3.70
C GLU A 73 -11.97 6.96 -3.78
N ASN A 74 -10.81 6.31 -3.81
CA ASN A 74 -10.73 4.84 -3.81
C ASN A 74 -11.20 4.20 -2.50
N SER A 75 -11.06 4.90 -1.37
CA SER A 75 -11.49 4.42 -0.05
C SER A 75 -13.00 4.59 0.20
N HIS A 76 -13.65 5.55 -0.46
CA HIS A 76 -15.10 5.79 -0.33
C HIS A 76 -15.95 4.68 -0.96
N ASN A 77 -15.39 3.85 -1.84
CA ASN A 77 -16.11 2.72 -2.44
C ASN A 77 -16.28 1.51 -1.50
N HIS A 78 -15.68 1.54 -0.29
CA HIS A 78 -15.73 0.44 0.68
C HIS A 78 -16.36 0.83 2.03
N GLY A 79 -16.97 2.02 2.14
CA GLY A 79 -17.37 2.59 3.43
C GLY A 79 -18.81 3.10 3.56
N ASN A 80 -19.69 2.87 2.57
CA ASN A 80 -21.07 3.36 2.65
C ASN A 80 -22.07 2.30 3.14
N ASP A 81 -21.76 1.69 4.29
CA ASP A 81 -22.75 1.05 5.19
C ASP A 81 -22.76 1.78 6.55
N GLY A 82 -22.45 3.08 6.52
CA GLY A 82 -22.46 3.94 7.70
C GLY A 82 -23.79 4.69 7.82
N ASN A 83 -24.79 4.02 8.40
CA ASN A 83 -26.01 4.60 8.96
C ASN A 83 -25.71 5.88 9.75
N ARG A 84 -25.83 7.04 9.11
CA ARG A 84 -25.77 8.37 9.75
C ARG A 84 -26.84 9.27 9.15
N GLY A 85 -27.87 9.51 9.95
CA GLY A 85 -28.76 10.64 9.77
C GLY A 85 -30.18 10.33 10.22
N ASN A 86 -30.54 10.72 11.44
CA ASN A 86 -31.60 11.71 11.69
C ASN A 86 -31.90 11.84 13.19
N ASP A 87 -30.99 12.48 13.93
CA ASP A 87 -31.35 13.14 15.20
C ASP A 87 -31.83 14.56 14.87
N ASP A 88 -33.03 14.66 14.30
CA ASP A 88 -33.72 15.94 14.09
C ASP A 88 -34.35 16.42 15.40
N LYS A 89 -34.11 17.68 15.70
CA LYS A 89 -34.38 18.33 16.99
C LYS A 89 -35.89 18.50 17.24
N GLY A 90 -36.48 17.61 18.03
CA GLY A 90 -37.81 17.81 18.60
C GLY A 90 -37.78 18.52 19.96
N ASN A 91 -37.50 19.83 20.00
CA ASN A 91 -37.71 20.64 21.20
C ASN A 91 -39.20 21.02 21.29
N ASN A 92 -39.98 20.29 22.10
CA ASN A 92 -41.36 20.66 22.41
C ASN A 92 -41.55 20.74 23.93
N ARG A 93 -41.22 21.90 24.50
CA ARG A 93 -41.63 22.31 25.84
C ARG A 93 -42.79 23.28 25.66
N ASN A 94 -44.01 22.84 25.98
CA ASN A 94 -45.15 23.71 26.21
C ASN A 94 -45.35 23.78 27.73
N ASP A 95 -45.20 24.97 28.30
CA ASP A 95 -45.79 25.42 29.56
C ASP A 95 -46.94 26.38 29.17
#